data_AF-A0A7S3DQM0-F1
#
_entry.id   AF-A0A7S3DQM0-F1
#
_cell.length_a   1.000
_cell.length_b   1.000
_cell.length_c   1.000
_cell.angle_alpha   90.00
_cell.angle_beta   90.00
_cell.angle_gamma   90.00
#
_symmetry.space_group_name_H-M   'P 1'
#
loop_
_entity.id
_entity.type
_entity.pdbx_description
1 polymer ?
#
loop_
_entity_poly.entity_id
_entity_poly.type
_entity_poly.pdbx_seq_one_letter_code
_entity_poly.pdbx_strand_id
1 'polypeptide(L)'
;YGLNLIWAPVFFGRQQLRAGMVINVALFLSLAFWMVLIGHFYPTAAFWLVPYLAWLGLANALNRAICQANPTRHKLNAAKFEAQLLQLRSQAATYANSW
;
A
#
# COMPACT_ATOMS: atom_id res chain seq x y z
N TYR A 1 -2.03 5.16 15.40
CA TYR A 1 -0.62 4.86 15.07
C TYR A 1 -0.42 3.49 14.41
N GLY A 2 -0.96 2.39 14.96
CA GLY A 2 -0.74 1.02 14.41
C GLY A 2 -1.06 0.86 12.92
N LEU A 3 -2.11 1.50 12.41
CA LEU A 3 -2.46 1.50 10.98
C LEU A 3 -1.36 2.06 10.07
N ASN A 4 -0.64 3.09 10.52
CA ASN A 4 0.46 3.69 9.74
C ASN A 4 1.65 2.72 9.66
N LEU A 5 2.00 2.10 10.80
CA LEU A 5 3.08 1.11 10.86
C LEU A 5 2.79 -0.16 10.03
N ILE A 6 1.54 -0.61 9.98
CA ILE A 6 1.14 -1.81 9.22
C ILE A 6 1.08 -1.52 7.72
N TRP A 7 0.82 -0.27 7.31
CA TRP A 7 0.65 0.09 5.91
C TRP A 7 1.91 -0.23 5.07
N ALA A 8 3.08 0.25 5.49
CA ALA A 8 4.34 0.05 4.75
C ALA A 8 4.71 -1.44 4.53
N PRO A 9 4.70 -2.33 5.55
CA PRO A 9 5.00 -3.75 5.33
C PRO A 9 3.93 -4.49 4.52
N VAL A 10 2.67 -4.07 4.56
CA VAL A 10 1.62 -4.67 3.70
C VAL A 10 1.75 -4.21 2.25
N PHE A 11 2.00 -2.91 2.04
CA PHE A 11 2.11 -2.35 0.70
C PHE A 11 3.42 -2.72 0.00
N PHE A 12 4.57 -2.51 0.66
CA PHE A 12 5.89 -2.81 0.10
C PHE A 12 6.34 -4.25 0.34
N GLY A 13 6.13 -4.78 1.56
CA GLY A 13 6.59 -6.13 1.91
C GLY A 13 5.77 -7.22 1.24
N ARG A 14 4.44 -7.19 1.39
CA ARG A 14 3.54 -8.19 0.77
C ARG A 14 3.13 -7.85 -0.67
N GLN A 15 3.47 -6.65 -1.16
CA GLN A 15 3.09 -6.15 -2.49
C GLN A 15 1.58 -6.34 -2.76
N GLN A 16 0.75 -6.17 -1.72
CA GLN A 16 -0.70 -6.30 -1.81
C GLN A 16 -1.31 -4.92 -1.99
N LEU A 17 -1.25 -4.41 -3.23
CA LEU A 17 -1.67 -3.05 -3.58
C LEU A 17 -3.10 -2.73 -3.10
N ARG A 18 -4.05 -3.65 -3.33
CA ARG A 18 -5.45 -3.51 -2.87
C ARG A 18 -5.59 -3.47 -1.35
N ALA A 19 -4.89 -4.35 -0.63
CA ALA A 19 -4.95 -4.40 0.83
C ALA A 19 -4.31 -3.15 1.46
N GLY A 20 -3.16 -2.72 0.92
CA GLY A 20 -2.50 -1.49 1.34
C GLY A 20 -3.36 -0.24 1.08
N MET A 21 -4.13 -0.20 -0.02
CA MET A 21 -5.09 0.88 -0.28
C MET A 21 -6.18 0.95 0.79
N VAL A 22 -6.78 -0.19 1.18
CA VAL A 22 -7.81 -0.21 2.23
C VAL A 22 -7.26 0.29 3.56
N ILE A 23 -6.05 -0.16 3.95
CA ILE A 23 -5.39 0.29 5.18
C ILE A 23 -5.10 1.80 5.14
N ASN A 24 -4.64 2.31 4.00
CA ASN A 24 -4.33 3.73 3.85
C ASN A 24 -5.58 4.62 3.89
N VAL A 25 -6.68 4.18 3.28
CA VAL A 25 -7.98 4.84 3.37
C VAL A 25 -8.49 4.84 4.82
N ALA A 26 -8.41 3.71 5.52
CA ALA A 26 -8.80 3.62 6.92
C ALA A 26 -7.95 4.56 7.80
N LEU A 27 -6.64 4.66 7.53
CA LEU A 27 -5.74 5.59 8.22
C LEU A 27 -6.13 7.04 7.98
N PHE A 28 -6.39 7.43 6.72
CA PHE A 28 -6.82 8.78 6.35
C PHE A 28 -8.12 9.17 7.06
N LEU A 29 -9.15 8.31 7.00
CA LEU A 29 -10.45 8.57 7.65
C LEU A 29 -10.33 8.65 9.16
N SER A 30 -9.53 7.76 9.77
CA SER A 30 -9.29 7.76 11.22
C SER A 30 -8.62 9.06 11.67
N LEU A 31 -7.62 9.55 10.93
CA LEU A 31 -6.96 10.82 11.23
C LEU A 31 -7.91 12.01 11.04
N ALA A 32 -8.64 12.06 9.92
CA ALA A 32 -9.59 13.12 9.62
C ALA A 32 -10.65 13.24 10.72
N PHE A 33 -11.20 12.09 11.16
CA PHE A 33 -12.16 12.04 12.25
C PHE A 33 -11.59 12.61 13.55
N TRP A 34 -10.38 12.20 13.96
CA TRP A 34 -9.72 12.73 15.14
C TRP A 34 -9.40 14.22 15.03
N MET A 35 -8.98 14.70 13.86
CA MET A 35 -8.73 16.12 13.61
C MET A 35 -9.99 16.98 13.79
N VAL A 36 -11.16 16.50 13.33
CA VAL A 36 -12.42 17.23 13.50
C VAL A 36 -12.84 17.29 14.97
N LEU A 37 -12.72 16.18 15.71
CA LEU A 37 -13.04 16.13 17.14
C LEU A 37 -12.16 17.08 17.95
N ILE A 38 -10.84 17.02 17.77
CA ILE A 38 -9.89 17.83 18.53
C ILE A 38 -9.91 19.30 18.06
N GLY A 39 -10.13 19.54 16.77
CA GLY A 39 -10.18 20.89 16.20
C GLY A 39 -11.29 21.76 16.76
N HIS A 40 -12.36 21.17 17.30
CA HIS A 40 -13.39 21.92 18.01
C HIS A 40 -12.89 22.55 19.32
N PHE A 41 -11.99 21.86 20.04
CA PHE A 41 -11.45 22.32 21.32
C PHE A 41 -10.10 23.04 21.18
N TYR A 42 -9.24 22.56 20.27
CA TYR A 42 -7.87 23.03 20.07
C TYR A 42 -7.57 23.24 18.57
N PRO A 43 -8.10 24.31 17.96
CA PRO A 43 -7.98 24.55 16.52
C PRO A 43 -6.52 24.69 16.04
N THR A 44 -5.64 25.25 16.88
CA THR A 44 -4.22 25.38 16.58
C THR A 44 -3.55 24.02 16.41
N ALA A 45 -3.86 23.04 17.28
CA ALA A 45 -3.30 21.69 17.21
C ALA A 45 -3.79 20.95 15.94
N ALA A 46 -5.06 21.13 15.58
CA ALA A 46 -5.61 20.58 14.35
C ALA A 46 -4.95 21.20 13.09
N PHE A 47 -4.63 22.50 13.12
CA PHE A 47 -3.95 23.16 12.01
C PHE A 47 -2.58 22.54 11.68
N TRP A 48 -1.80 22.16 12.70
CA TRP A 48 -0.51 21.47 12.51
C TRP A 48 -0.64 20.07 11.90
N LEU A 49 -1.82 19.45 11.97
CA LEU A 49 -2.08 18.14 11.38
C LEU A 49 -2.55 18.20 9.92
N VAL A 50 -2.95 19.38 9.43
CA VAL A 50 -3.33 19.61 8.01
C VAL A 50 -2.26 19.14 7.02
N PRO A 51 -0.95 19.49 7.16
CA PRO A 51 0.07 19.00 6.24
C PRO A 51 0.18 17.47 6.23
N TYR A 52 -0.01 16.82 7.38
CA TYR A 52 0.01 15.36 7.48
C TYR A 52 -1.22 14.72 6.84
N LEU A 53 -2.41 15.33 6.98
CA LEU A 53 -3.62 14.90 6.28
C LEU A 53 -3.48 15.04 4.75
N ALA A 54 -2.88 16.14 4.27
CA ALA A 54 -2.59 16.34 2.86
C ALA A 54 -1.64 15.25 2.31
N TRP A 55 -0.60 14.89 3.07
CA TRP A 55 0.29 13.78 2.72
C TRP A 55 -0.44 12.44 2.60
N LEU A 56 -1.33 12.11 3.55
CA LEU A 56 -2.13 10.89 3.47
C LEU A 56 -3.07 10.89 2.25
N GLY A 57 -3.61 12.06 1.88
CA GLY A 57 -4.36 12.24 0.64
C GLY A 57 -3.53 11.93 -0.60
N LEU A 58 -2.32 12.47 -0.69
CA LEU A 58 -1.36 12.18 -1.76
C LEU A 58 -1.02 10.68 -1.81
N ALA A 59 -0.75 10.06 -0.66
CA ALA A 59 -0.47 8.63 -0.57
C ALA A 59 -1.65 7.78 -1.07
N ASN A 60 -2.90 8.20 -0.82
CA ASN A 60 -4.08 7.52 -1.36
C ASN A 60 -4.20 7.66 -2.87
N ALA A 61 -3.96 8.86 -3.40
CA ALA A 61 -3.96 9.09 -4.85
C ALA A 61 -2.87 8.24 -5.52
N LEU A 62 -1.67 8.20 -4.95
CA LEU A 62 -0.55 7.40 -5.45
C LEU A 62 -0.86 5.89 -5.39
N ASN A 63 -1.36 5.38 -4.25
CA ASN A 63 -1.75 3.97 -4.12
C ASN A 63 -2.81 3.58 -5.16
N ARG A 64 -3.79 4.47 -5.41
CA ARG A 64 -4.82 4.26 -6.42
C ARG A 64 -4.22 4.24 -7.83
N ALA A 65 -3.32 5.16 -8.16
CA ALA A 65 -2.64 5.19 -9.45
C ALA A 65 -1.80 3.92 -9.68
N ILE A 66 -1.06 3.45 -8.66
CA ILE A 66 -0.27 2.22 -8.73
C ILE A 66 -1.19 0.99 -8.92
N CYS A 67 -2.32 0.93 -8.23
CA CYS A 67 -3.32 -0.13 -8.42
C CYS A 67 -3.88 -0.16 -9.85
N GLN A 68 -4.11 1.00 -10.46
CA GLN A 68 -4.61 1.10 -11.84
C GLN A 68 -3.54 0.71 -12.86
N ALA A 69 -2.29 1.13 -12.65
CA ALA A 69 -1.17 0.76 -13.49
C ALA A 69 -0.82 -0.74 -13.40
N ASN A 70 -1.17 -1.39 -12.30
CA ASN A 70 -0.89 -2.82 -12.05
C ASN A 70 -2.17 -3.62 -11.81
N PRO A 71 -3.00 -3.85 -12.85
CA PRO A 71 -4.21 -4.64 -12.71
C PRO A 71 -3.86 -6.07 -12.26
N THR A 72 -4.42 -6.48 -11.12
CA THR A 72 -4.20 -7.83 -10.57
C THR A 72 -5.32 -8.76 -11.04
N ARG A 73 -4.99 -9.81 -11.80
CA ARG A 73 -5.93 -10.85 -12.24
C ARG A 73 -5.62 -12.16 -11.50
N HIS A 74 -6.61 -12.77 -10.86
CA HIS A 74 -6.43 -14.05 -10.15
C HIS A 74 -5.23 -14.07 -9.18
N LYS A 75 -5.07 -13.00 -8.37
CA LYS A 75 -3.95 -12.78 -7.43
C LYS A 75 -2.55 -12.61 -8.07
N LEU A 76 -2.41 -12.71 -9.39
CA LEU A 76 -1.18 -12.38 -10.11
C LEU A 76 -1.28 -11.01 -10.80
N ASN A 77 -0.22 -10.23 -10.71
CA ASN A 77 0.05 -9.11 -11.61
C ASN A 77 1.13 -9.55 -12.63
N ALA A 78 1.29 -8.80 -13.73
CA ALA A 78 2.27 -9.14 -14.77
C ALA A 78 3.69 -9.32 -14.18
N ALA A 79 4.09 -8.45 -13.26
CA ALA A 79 5.38 -8.55 -12.58
C ALA A 79 5.56 -9.85 -11.78
N LYS A 80 4.55 -10.30 -11.01
CA LYS A 80 4.62 -11.57 -10.28
C LYS A 80 4.62 -12.78 -11.21
N PHE A 81 3.95 -12.69 -12.36
CA PHE A 81 3.97 -13.74 -13.37
C PHE A 81 5.38 -13.94 -13.94
N GLU A 82 6.03 -12.85 -14.35
CA GLU A 82 7.40 -12.90 -14.88
C GLU A 82 8.39 -13.42 -13.84
N ALA A 83 8.27 -12.98 -12.58
CA ALA A 83 9.12 -13.48 -11.50
C ALA A 83 8.95 -15.00 -11.31
N GLN A 84 7.71 -15.50 -11.40
CA GLN A 84 7.43 -16.93 -11.29
C GLN A 84 7.96 -17.72 -12.50
N LEU A 85 7.89 -17.16 -13.71
CA LEU A 85 8.50 -17.76 -14.90
C LEU A 85 10.02 -17.85 -14.80
N LEU A 86 10.69 -16.82 -14.25
CA LEU A 86 12.13 -16.84 -14.01
C LEU A 86 12.52 -17.95 -13.03
N GLN A 87 11.73 -18.15 -11.96
CA GLN A 87 11.95 -19.25 -11.02
C GLN A 87 11.74 -20.62 -11.67
N LEU A 88 10.71 -20.78 -12.51
CA LEU A 88 10.48 -22.04 -13.23
C LEU A 88 11.60 -22.34 -14.23
N ARG A 89 12.12 -21.31 -14.93
CA ARG A 89 13.28 -21.44 -15.84
C ARG A 89 14.54 -21.85 -15.10
N SER A 90 14.82 -21.28 -13.92
CA SER A 90 15.99 -21.66 -13.13
C SER A 90 15.89 -23.11 -12.63
N GLN A 91 14.70 -23.53 -12.18
CA GLN A 91 14.44 -24.91 -11.78
C GLN A 91 14.64 -25.89 -12.95
N ALA A 92 14.08 -25.59 -14.12
CA ALA A 92 14.25 -26.44 -15.31
C ALA A 92 15.72 -26.59 -15.72
N ALA A 93 16.52 -25.51 -15.62
CA ALA A 93 17.96 -25.56 -15.88
C ALA A 93 18.70 -26.45 -14.86
N THR A 94 18.32 -26.41 -13.59
CA THR A 94 18.91 -27.31 -12.58
C THR A 94 18.54 -28.78 -12.82
N TYR A 95 17.31 -29.07 -13.27
CA TYR A 95 16.91 -30.45 -13.61
C TYR A 95 17.58 -30.97 -14.88
N ALA A 96 17.81 -30.12 -15.89
CA ALA A 96 18.50 -30.53 -17.11
C ALA A 96 19.98 -30.92 -16.85
N ASN A 97 20.62 -30.29 -15.86
CA ASN A 97 22.01 -30.54 -15.50
C ASN A 97 22.19 -31.68 -14.47
N SER A 98 21.10 -32.27 -13.98
CA SER A 98 21.12 -33.34 -12.97
C SER A 98 21.00 -34.76 -13.55
N TRP A 99 21.10 -34.90 -14.89
CA TRP A 99 21.10 -36.18 -15.61
C TRP A 99 22.40 -36.38 -16.40
#